data_AF-A0A096B8R5-F1
#
_entry.id   AF-A0A096B8R5-F1
#
_cell.length_a   1.000
_cell.length_b   1.000
_cell.length_c   1.000
_cell.angle_alpha   90.00
_cell.angle_beta   90.00
_cell.angle_gamma   90.00
#
_symmetry.space_group_name_H-M   'P 1'
#
loop_
_entity.id
_entity.type
_entity.pdbx_description
1 polymer ?
#
loop_
_entity_poly.entity_id
_entity_poly.type
_entity_poly.pdbx_seq_one_letter_code
_entity_poly.pdbx_strand_id
1 'polypeptide(L)'
;MEIERRWLVEGWPALAPSSVLQMDQGYFAVRPAIRIRREAVLGGETRYVLCFKGGAGLAREEVEVDVDEGRYLRLKAMLSGPMIEKEQRRYPLPGGLTLEVNQVDPALESGFYYAEVEFDAEAAALAWAPPEVLTAYLSHEVTGQPGESMAAYWARTRG
;
A
#
# COMPACT_ATOMS: atom_id res chain seq x y z
N MET A 1 6.66 5.24 -13.22
CA MET A 1 6.95 6.15 -12.10
C MET A 1 5.67 6.24 -11.29
N GLU A 2 5.72 5.83 -10.04
CA GLU A 2 4.60 5.87 -9.09
C GLU A 2 4.66 7.22 -8.35
N ILE A 3 3.54 7.95 -8.27
CA ILE A 3 3.43 9.22 -7.55
C ILE A 3 2.27 9.12 -6.58
N GLU A 4 2.57 9.16 -5.28
CA GLU A 4 1.56 8.94 -4.24
C GLU A 4 1.74 9.91 -3.07
N ARG A 5 0.63 10.21 -2.39
CA ARG A 5 0.66 10.80 -1.06
C ARG A 5 0.15 9.79 -0.04
N ARG A 6 0.72 9.81 1.17
CA ARG A 6 0.45 8.85 2.23
C ARG A 6 0.14 9.57 3.54
N TRP A 7 -0.86 9.06 4.26
CA TRP A 7 -1.27 9.54 5.58
C TRP A 7 -1.33 8.39 6.57
N LEU A 8 -0.92 8.65 7.82
CA LEU A 8 -1.31 7.79 8.94
C LEU A 8 -2.73 8.18 9.37
N VAL A 9 -3.59 7.19 9.58
CA VAL A 9 -5.02 7.41 9.84
C VAL A 9 -5.50 6.51 10.97
N GLU A 10 -6.69 6.80 11.52
CA GLU A 10 -7.30 6.02 12.59
C GLU A 10 -8.54 5.29 12.08
N GLY A 11 -8.41 3.98 11.88
CA GLY A 11 -9.52 3.13 11.44
C GLY A 11 -10.01 3.41 10.01
N TRP A 12 -11.20 2.91 9.70
CA TRP A 12 -11.85 3.13 8.40
C TRP A 12 -12.55 4.50 8.38
N PRO A 13 -12.53 5.24 7.26
CA PRO A 13 -13.31 6.45 7.14
C PRO A 13 -14.80 6.11 7.19
N ALA A 14 -15.63 7.05 7.64
CA ALA A 14 -17.09 6.90 7.70
C ALA A 14 -17.74 7.02 6.30
N LEU A 15 -17.25 6.25 5.34
CA LEU A 15 -17.67 6.18 3.95
C LEU A 15 -17.91 4.70 3.56
N ALA A 16 -18.73 4.48 2.54
CA ALA A 16 -18.90 3.16 1.96
C ALA A 16 -17.74 2.85 0.99
N PRO A 17 -17.02 1.72 1.15
CA PRO A 17 -15.99 1.34 0.18
C PRO A 17 -16.63 0.86 -1.12
N SER A 18 -15.99 1.17 -2.24
CA SER A 18 -16.33 0.63 -3.56
C SER A 18 -15.72 -0.75 -3.81
N SER A 19 -14.63 -1.07 -3.10
CA SER A 19 -13.94 -2.36 -3.20
C SER A 19 -13.23 -2.67 -1.89
N VAL A 20 -13.13 -3.96 -1.57
CA VAL A 20 -12.40 -4.49 -0.41
C VAL A 20 -11.46 -5.58 -0.92
N LEU A 21 -10.19 -5.51 -0.53
CA LEU A 21 -9.14 -6.43 -0.92
C LEU A 21 -8.50 -7.04 0.32
N GLN A 22 -8.24 -8.34 0.27
CA GLN A 22 -7.31 -9.01 1.17
C GLN A 22 -5.96 -9.10 0.47
N MET A 23 -4.91 -8.60 1.11
CA MET A 23 -3.58 -8.53 0.52
C MET A 23 -2.55 -9.16 1.44
N ASP A 24 -1.59 -9.84 0.83
CA ASP A 24 -0.43 -10.40 1.51
C ASP A 24 0.83 -9.90 0.80
N GLN A 25 1.85 -9.46 1.53
CA GLN A 25 3.11 -9.04 0.92
C GLN A 25 4.35 -9.44 1.73
N GLY A 26 5.41 -9.82 1.03
CA GLY A 26 6.66 -10.25 1.64
C GLY A 26 7.86 -9.78 0.83
N TYR A 27 9.02 -9.62 1.48
CA TYR A 27 10.18 -8.97 0.91
C TYR A 27 11.36 -9.94 0.78
N PHE A 28 12.02 -9.92 -0.38
CA PHE A 28 13.35 -10.51 -0.59
C PHE A 28 14.46 -9.52 -0.24
N ALA A 29 14.20 -8.23 -0.44
CA ALA A 29 15.07 -7.13 -0.07
C ALA A 29 14.23 -5.89 0.26
N VAL A 30 14.73 -5.02 1.14
CA VAL A 30 14.04 -3.77 1.52
C VAL A 30 14.73 -2.51 0.98
N ARG A 31 15.98 -2.62 0.49
CA ARG A 31 16.75 -1.53 -0.12
C ARG A 31 17.70 -2.07 -1.23
N PRO A 32 17.35 -1.92 -2.52
CA PRO A 32 16.03 -1.56 -3.04
C PRO A 32 14.97 -2.57 -2.61
N ALA A 33 13.70 -2.19 -2.65
CA ALA A 33 12.63 -3.09 -2.23
C ALA A 33 12.30 -4.08 -3.36
N ILE A 34 12.42 -5.37 -3.07
CA ILE A 34 12.00 -6.46 -3.94
C ILE A 34 10.96 -7.24 -3.16
N ARG A 35 9.70 -7.18 -3.58
CA ARG A 35 8.58 -7.82 -2.86
C ARG A 35 7.74 -8.68 -3.78
N ILE A 36 7.10 -9.69 -3.19
CA ILE A 36 5.92 -10.32 -3.80
C ILE A 36 4.68 -9.86 -3.06
N ARG A 37 3.58 -9.74 -3.79
CA ARG A 37 2.29 -9.28 -3.29
C ARG A 37 1.18 -10.13 -3.90
N ARG A 38 0.23 -10.55 -3.08
CA ARG A 38 -1.07 -11.09 -3.50
C ARG A 38 -2.13 -10.03 -3.23
N GLU A 39 -3.05 -9.86 -4.17
CA GLU A 39 -4.20 -8.96 -4.05
C GLU A 39 -5.45 -9.76 -4.40
N ALA A 40 -6.31 -10.01 -3.42
CA ALA A 40 -7.55 -10.75 -3.61
C ALA A 40 -8.74 -9.83 -3.38
N VAL A 41 -9.43 -9.45 -4.46
CA VAL A 41 -10.66 -8.65 -4.39
C VAL A 41 -11.78 -9.51 -3.82
N LEU A 42 -12.51 -9.00 -2.82
CA LEU A 42 -13.64 -9.71 -2.24
C LEU A 42 -14.72 -9.94 -3.31
N GLY A 43 -15.01 -11.22 -3.59
CA GLY A 43 -15.95 -11.63 -4.63
C GLY A 43 -15.43 -11.43 -6.07
N GLY A 44 -14.14 -11.17 -6.24
CA GLY A 44 -13.51 -10.89 -7.53
C GLY A 44 -12.25 -11.71 -7.78
N GLU A 45 -11.34 -11.14 -8.57
CA GLU A 45 -10.11 -11.80 -8.98
C GLU A 45 -9.04 -11.79 -7.87
N THR A 46 -8.08 -12.71 -8.01
CA THR A 46 -6.84 -12.68 -7.24
C THR A 46 -5.67 -12.48 -8.19
N ARG A 47 -4.86 -11.46 -7.93
CA ARG A 47 -3.63 -11.15 -8.65
C ARG A 47 -2.41 -11.48 -7.79
N TYR A 48 -1.34 -11.89 -8.45
CA TYR A 48 -0.04 -12.15 -7.83
C TYR A 48 1.02 -11.36 -8.57
N VAL A 49 1.77 -10.55 -7.83
CA VAL A 49 2.66 -9.53 -8.40
C VAL A 49 4.04 -9.65 -7.76
N LEU A 50 5.08 -9.56 -8.58
CA LEU A 50 6.46 -9.32 -8.17
C LEU A 50 6.78 -7.85 -8.45
N CYS A 51 7.15 -7.09 -7.42
CA CYS A 51 7.44 -5.66 -7.54
C CYS A 51 8.92 -5.38 -7.24
N PHE A 52 9.54 -4.57 -8.09
CA PHE A 52 10.85 -3.94 -7.85
C PHE A 52 10.61 -2.45 -7.65
N LYS A 53 10.89 -1.93 -6.45
CA LYS A 53 10.76 -0.51 -6.11
C LYS A 53 12.12 0.10 -5.81
N GLY A 54 12.40 1.22 -6.49
CA GLY A 54 13.60 2.04 -6.32
C GLY A 54 13.25 3.52 -6.08
N GLY A 55 14.17 4.26 -5.46
CA GLY A 55 13.97 5.66 -5.13
C GLY A 55 13.30 5.90 -3.76
N ALA A 56 13.04 7.16 -3.46
CA ALA A 56 12.44 7.64 -2.21
C ALA A 56 11.65 8.93 -2.47
N GLY A 57 10.75 9.28 -1.54
CA GLY A 57 9.95 10.51 -1.65
C GLY A 57 8.63 10.31 -2.40
N LEU A 58 8.16 11.40 -3.03
CA LEU A 58 6.88 11.51 -3.73
C LEU A 58 6.82 10.71 -5.04
N ALA A 59 7.91 10.67 -5.80
CA ALA A 59 8.00 9.96 -7.07
C ALA A 59 9.02 8.83 -6.98
N ARG A 60 8.60 7.61 -7.34
CA ARG A 60 9.42 6.40 -7.23
C ARG A 60 9.43 5.60 -8.52
N GLU A 61 10.53 4.90 -8.77
CA GLU A 61 10.59 3.92 -9.84
C GLU A 61 9.98 2.62 -9.33
N GLU A 62 8.99 2.10 -10.04
CA GLU A 62 8.40 0.80 -9.78
C GLU A 62 8.24 0.03 -11.08
N VAL A 63 8.63 -1.25 -11.02
CA VAL A 63 8.35 -2.24 -12.06
C VAL A 63 7.55 -3.36 -11.40
N GLU A 64 6.35 -3.58 -11.91
CA GLU A 64 5.48 -4.69 -11.50
C GLU A 64 5.40 -5.75 -12.59
N VAL A 65 5.49 -7.01 -12.17
CA VAL A 65 5.37 -8.17 -13.06
C VAL A 65 4.30 -9.09 -12.50
N ASP A 66 3.24 -9.30 -13.26
CA ASP A 66 2.25 -10.33 -12.94
C ASP A 66 2.90 -11.72 -13.01
N VAL A 67 2.62 -12.54 -12.00
CA VAL A 67 3.06 -13.93 -11.93
C VAL A 67 1.86 -14.85 -11.74
N ASP A 68 1.96 -16.10 -12.18
CA ASP A 68 0.95 -17.10 -11.85
C ASP A 68 1.07 -17.55 -10.39
N GLU A 69 -0.02 -18.10 -9.87
CA GLU A 69 -0.12 -18.59 -8.48
C GLU A 69 0.98 -19.61 -8.15
N GLY A 70 1.28 -20.54 -9.07
CA GLY A 70 2.29 -21.57 -8.85
C GLY A 70 3.69 -20.97 -8.65
N ARG A 71 4.07 -19.98 -9.46
CA ARG A 71 5.30 -19.21 -9.27
C ARG A 71 5.28 -18.39 -7.99
N TYR A 72 4.17 -17.72 -7.69
CA TYR A 72 4.02 -16.95 -6.46
C TYR A 72 4.24 -17.81 -5.20
N LEU A 73 3.64 -19.00 -5.14
CA LEU A 73 3.79 -19.91 -4.00
C LEU A 73 5.23 -20.39 -3.81
N ARG A 74 5.96 -20.64 -4.92
CA ARG A 74 7.38 -20.98 -4.86
C ARG A 74 8.22 -19.82 -4.36
N LEU A 75 7.96 -18.60 -4.84
CA LEU A 75 8.63 -17.39 -4.36
C LEU A 75 8.33 -17.14 -2.88
N LYS A 76 7.07 -17.31 -2.45
CA LYS A 76 6.65 -17.18 -1.05
C LYS A 76 7.43 -18.11 -0.13
N ALA A 77 7.68 -19.35 -0.55
CA ALA A 77 8.47 -20.32 0.21
C ALA A 77 9.95 -19.94 0.36
N MET A 78 10.45 -18.97 -0.42
CA MET A 78 11.83 -18.49 -0.39
C MET A 78 12.00 -17.21 0.45
N LEU A 79 10.92 -16.64 1.00
CA LEU A 79 10.99 -15.45 1.83
C LEU A 79 11.73 -15.74 3.14
N SER A 80 12.52 -14.78 3.61
CA SER A 80 13.30 -14.92 4.86
C SER A 80 12.51 -14.60 6.13
N GLY A 81 11.26 -14.14 5.99
CA GLY A 81 10.41 -13.78 7.12
C GLY A 81 8.93 -13.86 6.74
N PRO A 82 8.03 -13.78 7.73
CA PRO A 82 6.60 -13.87 7.50
C PRO A 82 6.10 -12.68 6.66
N MET A 83 4.95 -12.90 6.02
CA MET A 83 4.30 -11.86 5.23
C MET A 83 3.65 -10.80 6.14
N ILE A 84 3.37 -9.66 5.56
CA ILE A 84 2.45 -8.67 6.10
C ILE A 84 1.07 -8.97 5.52
N GLU A 85 0.07 -8.98 6.38
CA GLU A 85 -1.32 -9.12 6.02
C GLU A 85 -1.99 -7.75 6.01
N LYS A 86 -2.83 -7.48 5.01
CA LYS A 86 -3.57 -6.23 4.93
C LYS A 86 -4.99 -6.45 4.44
N GLU A 87 -5.93 -5.72 5.03
CA GLU A 87 -7.18 -5.39 4.36
C GLU A 87 -7.03 -4.01 3.73
N GLN A 88 -7.33 -3.88 2.44
CA GLN A 88 -7.41 -2.58 1.77
C GLN A 88 -8.86 -2.29 1.38
N ARG A 89 -9.31 -1.07 1.65
CA ARG A 89 -10.61 -0.55 1.20
C ARG A 89 -10.40 0.64 0.29
N ARG A 90 -11.07 0.62 -0.85
CA ARG A 90 -10.99 1.67 -1.87
C ARG A 90 -12.23 2.55 -1.86
N TYR A 91 -12.02 3.86 -1.78
CA TYR A 91 -13.08 4.86 -1.77
C TYR A 91 -12.90 5.79 -2.98
N PRO A 92 -13.90 5.90 -3.87
CA PRO A 92 -13.81 6.82 -5.00
C PRO A 92 -13.73 8.27 -4.50
N LEU A 93 -12.85 9.05 -5.11
CA LEU A 93 -12.69 10.48 -4.87
C LEU A 93 -13.08 11.28 -6.13
N PRO A 94 -13.37 12.59 -5.98
CA PRO A 94 -13.54 13.47 -7.13
C PRO A 94 -12.33 13.45 -8.06
N GLY A 95 -12.57 13.65 -9.37
CA GLY A 95 -11.50 13.67 -10.36
C GLY A 95 -10.96 12.30 -10.78
N GLY A 96 -11.66 11.21 -10.43
CA GLY A 96 -11.25 9.84 -10.78
C GLY A 96 -10.16 9.27 -9.88
N LEU A 97 -9.76 10.00 -8.85
CA LEU A 97 -8.81 9.54 -7.84
C LEU A 97 -9.46 8.48 -6.95
N THR A 98 -8.62 7.70 -6.27
CA THR A 98 -9.07 6.69 -5.30
C THR A 98 -8.30 6.89 -4.00
N LEU A 99 -9.03 6.89 -2.87
CA LEU A 99 -8.43 6.75 -1.55
C LEU A 99 -8.30 5.27 -1.22
N GLU A 100 -7.07 4.80 -1.04
CA GLU A 100 -6.78 3.45 -0.60
C GLU A 100 -6.46 3.45 0.90
N VAL A 101 -7.38 2.97 1.73
CA VAL A 101 -7.15 2.83 3.17
C VAL A 101 -6.75 1.40 3.47
N ASN A 102 -5.71 1.23 4.28
CA ASN A 102 -5.09 -0.06 4.54
C ASN A 102 -5.07 -0.29 6.06
N GLN A 103 -5.64 -1.41 6.51
CA GLN A 103 -5.39 -1.97 7.83
C GLN A 103 -4.26 -2.98 7.70
N VAL A 104 -3.17 -2.78 8.44
CA VAL A 104 -1.96 -3.60 8.36
C VAL A 104 -1.82 -4.44 9.62
N ASP A 105 -1.57 -5.74 9.45
CA ASP A 105 -1.30 -6.72 10.51
C ASP A 105 -2.22 -6.56 11.74
N PRO A 106 -3.54 -6.68 11.58
CA PRO A 106 -4.51 -6.41 12.64
C PRO A 106 -4.36 -7.31 13.87
N ALA A 107 -3.70 -8.46 13.72
CA ALA A 107 -3.40 -9.38 14.81
C ALA A 107 -2.13 -9.03 15.60
N LEU A 108 -1.36 -8.02 15.20
CA LEU A 108 -0.12 -7.61 15.86
C LEU A 108 -0.30 -6.29 16.62
N GLU A 109 0.41 -6.14 17.73
CA GLU A 109 0.48 -4.86 18.48
C GLU A 109 1.05 -3.73 17.61
N SER A 110 1.97 -4.08 16.70
CA SER A 110 2.53 -3.15 15.71
C SER A 110 1.61 -2.89 14.50
N GLY A 111 0.40 -3.44 14.48
CA GLY A 111 -0.58 -3.20 13.43
C GLY A 111 -1.05 -1.75 13.43
N PHE A 112 -1.37 -1.23 12.24
CA PHE A 112 -1.71 0.18 12.08
C PHE A 112 -2.57 0.43 10.84
N TYR A 113 -3.04 1.66 10.69
CA TYR A 113 -3.77 2.11 9.51
C TYR A 113 -3.01 3.20 8.78
N TYR A 114 -3.07 3.16 7.46
CA TYR A 114 -2.59 4.24 6.62
C TYR A 114 -3.50 4.40 5.39
N ALA A 115 -3.54 5.60 4.84
CA ALA A 115 -4.25 5.91 3.60
C ALA A 115 -3.28 6.39 2.51
N GLU A 116 -3.59 6.08 1.25
CA GLU A 116 -2.85 6.52 0.08
C GLU A 116 -3.78 7.07 -1.01
N VAL A 117 -3.26 8.02 -1.77
CA VAL A 117 -3.85 8.48 -3.04
C VAL A 117 -2.73 8.52 -4.07
N GLU A 118 -2.93 7.82 -5.18
CA GLU A 118 -2.02 7.84 -6.33
C GLU A 118 -2.43 8.91 -7.34
N PHE A 119 -1.44 9.50 -8.01
CA PHE A 119 -1.60 10.60 -8.96
C PHE A 119 -0.82 10.33 -10.25
N ASP A 120 -1.33 10.80 -11.38
CA ASP A 120 -0.63 10.69 -12.68
C ASP A 120 0.53 11.69 -12.82
N ALA A 121 0.55 12.76 -12.01
CA ALA A 121 1.52 13.83 -12.09
C ALA A 121 1.84 14.45 -10.73
N GLU A 122 3.10 14.83 -10.54
CA GLU A 122 3.61 15.44 -9.30
C GLU A 122 2.89 16.76 -8.98
N ALA A 123 2.69 17.60 -10.01
CA ALA A 123 1.97 18.86 -9.86
C ALA A 123 0.52 18.66 -9.38
N ALA A 124 -0.14 17.57 -9.82
CA ALA A 124 -1.48 17.23 -9.36
C ALA A 124 -1.47 16.78 -7.89
N ALA A 125 -0.50 15.97 -7.49
CA ALA A 125 -0.35 15.53 -6.10
C ALA A 125 -0.13 16.72 -5.16
N LEU A 126 0.75 17.65 -5.54
CA LEU A 126 1.08 18.85 -4.74
C LEU A 126 -0.08 19.83 -4.63
N ALA A 127 -0.90 19.98 -5.68
CA ALA A 127 -2.05 20.87 -5.69
C ALA A 127 -3.31 20.26 -5.06
N TRP A 128 -3.33 18.95 -4.85
CA TRP A 128 -4.52 18.24 -4.37
C TRP A 128 -4.82 18.57 -2.90
N ALA A 129 -6.10 18.83 -2.63
CA ALA A 129 -6.63 18.95 -1.29
C ALA A 129 -7.71 17.87 -1.09
N PRO A 130 -7.77 17.24 0.11
CA PRO A 130 -8.81 16.27 0.41
C PRO A 130 -10.20 16.93 0.38
N PRO A 131 -11.26 16.18 0.00
CA PRO A 131 -12.64 16.63 0.20
C PRO A 131 -12.87 17.00 1.67
N GLU A 132 -13.74 17.98 1.93
CA GLU A 132 -14.00 18.52 3.28
C GLU A 132 -14.29 17.43 4.32
N VAL A 133 -15.08 16.42 3.95
CA VAL A 133 -15.43 15.27 4.80
C VAL A 133 -14.23 14.41 5.21
N LEU A 134 -13.12 14.46 4.46
CA LEU A 134 -11.90 13.72 4.72
C LEU A 134 -10.76 14.60 5.29
N THR A 135 -10.93 15.91 5.38
CA THR A 135 -9.85 16.82 5.83
C THR A 135 -9.31 16.46 7.22
N ALA A 136 -10.19 16.18 8.19
CA ALA A 136 -9.76 15.77 9.53
C ALA A 136 -9.11 14.38 9.52
N TYR A 137 -9.64 13.47 8.70
CA TYR A 137 -9.17 12.09 8.59
C TYR A 137 -7.78 12.01 7.94
N LEU A 138 -7.48 12.87 6.96
CA LEU A 138 -6.22 12.94 6.23
C LEU A 138 -5.33 14.09 6.75
N SER A 139 -5.26 14.26 8.06
CA SER A 139 -4.52 15.37 8.71
C SER A 139 -3.04 15.07 8.98
N HIS A 140 -2.64 13.79 9.07
CA HIS A 140 -1.27 13.37 9.37
C HIS A 140 -0.56 12.81 8.13
N GLU A 141 -0.12 13.71 7.25
CA GLU A 141 0.61 13.33 6.04
C GLU A 141 2.06 12.92 6.36
N VAL A 142 2.46 11.77 5.84
CA VAL A 142 3.80 11.19 6.04
C VAL A 142 4.51 10.88 4.71
N THR A 143 4.04 11.48 3.61
CA THR A 143 4.64 11.34 2.28
C THR A 143 6.15 11.57 2.31
N GLY A 144 6.92 10.59 1.84
CA GLY A 144 8.39 10.67 1.78
C GLY A 144 9.13 10.63 3.12
N GLN A 145 8.44 10.51 4.25
CA GLN A 145 9.10 10.41 5.56
C GLN A 145 9.85 9.07 5.70
N PRO A 146 11.11 9.07 6.17
CA PRO A 146 11.86 7.85 6.40
C PRO A 146 11.17 6.93 7.42
N GLY A 147 11.12 5.63 7.13
CA GLY A 147 10.54 4.63 8.04
C GLY A 147 9.07 4.33 7.80
N GLU A 148 8.38 5.15 7.00
CA GLU A 148 6.93 5.02 6.78
C GLU A 148 6.56 4.10 5.62
N SER A 149 7.53 3.53 4.89
CA SER A 149 7.26 2.58 3.82
C SER A 149 6.92 1.18 4.34
N MET A 150 6.20 0.39 3.55
CA MET A 150 5.91 -1.00 3.91
C MET A 150 7.17 -1.89 3.97
N ALA A 151 8.22 -1.54 3.22
CA ALA A 151 9.51 -2.22 3.31
C ALA A 151 10.21 -1.91 4.65
N ALA A 152 10.14 -0.67 5.12
CA ALA A 152 10.67 -0.27 6.42
C ALA A 152 9.88 -0.91 7.57
N TYR A 153 8.55 -0.97 7.45
CA TYR A 153 7.70 -1.70 8.38
C TYR A 153 8.10 -3.17 8.47
N TRP A 154 8.24 -3.85 7.33
CA TRP A 154 8.67 -5.26 7.30
C TRP A 154 10.04 -5.46 7.95
N ALA A 155 11.02 -4.61 7.64
CA ALA A 155 12.35 -4.68 8.25
C ALA A 155 12.30 -4.50 9.77
N ARG A 156 11.42 -3.64 10.29
CA ARG A 156 11.28 -3.40 11.73
C ARG A 156 10.60 -4.55 12.46
N THR A 157 9.66 -5.24 11.83
CA THR A 157 8.78 -6.20 12.50
C THR A 157 9.06 -7.67 12.14
N ARG A 158 9.90 -7.94 11.12
CA ARG A 158 10.32 -9.29 10.69
C ARG A 158 11.82 -9.46 10.52
N GLY A 159 12.58 -8.36 10.47
CA GLY A 159 14.03 -8.34 10.31
C GLY A 159 14.79 -8.42 11.62
#